data_AF-A0A0E9X8E1-F1
#
_entry.id   AF-A0A0E9X8E1-F1
#
_cell.length_a   1.000
_cell.length_b   1.000
_cell.length_c   1.000
_cell.angle_alpha   90.00
_cell.angle_beta   90.00
_cell.angle_gamma   90.00
#
_symmetry.space_group_name_H-M   'P 1'
#
loop_
_entity.id
_entity.type
_entity.pdbx_description
1 polymer ?
#
loop_
_entity_poly.entity_id
_entity_poly.type
_entity_poly.pdbx_seq_one_letter_code
_entity_poly.pdbx_strand_id
1 'polypeptide(L)'
;MLTSANRKLFALRRLKKFSVRDPELVSIYTGYVCPVLEYAVPVWHSSLTTDQAKRLESTQKRACIIILAQRYSGYPEALCTLGLCTLSERHTQLCLSFARKLLKSNFSDWLPPLREELTGRQTRNSNKLAIPRC
;
A
#
# COMPACT_ATOMS: atom_id res chain seq x y z
N MET A 1 13.44 6.07 0.45
CA MET A 1 12.53 4.92 0.30
C MET A 1 12.98 3.96 -0.81
N LEU A 2 12.89 4.34 -2.09
CA LEU A 2 13.19 3.46 -3.24
C LEU A 2 14.61 2.90 -3.26
N THR A 3 15.62 3.71 -2.91
CA THR A 3 17.03 3.26 -2.80
C THR A 3 17.21 2.18 -1.74
N SER A 4 16.56 2.35 -0.58
CA SER A 4 16.54 1.34 0.49
C SER A 4 15.84 0.06 0.05
N ALA A 5 14.65 0.17 -0.56
CA ALA A 5 13.91 -0.99 -1.09
C ALA A 5 14.73 -1.75 -2.15
N ASN A 6 15.42 -1.05 -3.04
CA ASN A 6 16.32 -1.65 -4.04
C ASN A 6 17.48 -2.44 -3.41
N ARG A 7 18.10 -1.91 -2.34
CA ARG A 7 19.13 -2.65 -1.59
C ARG A 7 18.55 -3.93 -0.97
N LYS A 8 17.34 -3.87 -0.43
CA LYS A 8 16.67 -5.05 0.14
C LYS A 8 16.25 -6.08 -0.92
N LEU A 9 15.84 -5.63 -2.11
CA LEU A 9 15.61 -6.54 -3.26
C LEU A 9 16.87 -7.29 -3.69
N PHE A 10 18.05 -6.71 -3.52
CA PHE A 10 19.30 -7.43 -3.78
C PHE A 10 19.48 -8.62 -2.83
N ALA A 11 19.10 -8.47 -1.56
CA ALA A 11 19.10 -9.58 -0.60
C ALA A 11 18.11 -10.67 -1.04
N LEU A 12 16.90 -10.29 -1.47
CA LEU A 12 15.92 -11.23 -2.02
C LEU A 12 16.47 -12.00 -3.23
N ARG A 13 17.17 -11.32 -4.13
CA ARG A 13 17.84 -11.95 -5.29
C ARG A 13 18.92 -12.93 -4.85
N ARG A 14 19.69 -12.63 -3.80
CA ARG A 14 20.68 -13.56 -3.26
C ARG A 14 20.03 -14.81 -2.68
N LEU A 15 18.95 -14.65 -1.91
CA LEU A 15 18.21 -15.78 -1.35
C LEU A 15 17.62 -16.70 -2.43
N LYS A 16 17.11 -16.14 -3.54
CA LYS A 16 16.66 -16.96 -4.67
C LYS A 16 17.77 -17.83 -5.26
N LYS A 17 19.02 -17.33 -5.30
CA LYS A 17 20.17 -18.13 -5.76
C LYS A 17 20.49 -19.31 -4.85
N PHE A 18 20.13 -19.23 -3.57
CA PHE A 18 20.24 -20.34 -2.62
C PHE A 18 19.03 -21.29 -2.65
N SER A 19 18.20 -21.22 -3.70
CA SER A 19 17.05 -22.11 -3.91
C SER A 19 16.00 -22.06 -2.79
N VAL A 20 15.90 -20.94 -2.08
CA VAL A 20 14.82 -20.68 -1.11
C VAL A 20 13.46 -20.79 -1.82
N ARG A 21 12.47 -21.36 -1.13
CA ARG A 21 11.16 -21.61 -1.72
C ARG A 21 10.41 -20.30 -1.98
N ASP A 22 9.63 -20.26 -3.05
CA ASP A 22 8.85 -19.07 -3.42
C ASP A 22 7.95 -18.51 -2.30
N PRO A 23 7.19 -19.31 -1.52
CA PRO A 23 6.40 -18.76 -0.41
C PRO A 23 7.25 -18.12 0.70
N GLU A 24 8.46 -18.63 0.94
CA GLU A 24 9.40 -18.03 1.90
C GLU A 24 9.95 -16.72 1.36
N LEU A 25 10.28 -16.67 0.06
CA LEU A 25 10.70 -15.43 -0.59
C LEU A 25 9.60 -14.37 -0.61
N VAL A 26 8.33 -14.76 -0.81
CA VAL A 26 7.18 -13.86 -0.70
C VAL A 26 7.07 -13.33 0.73
N SER A 27 7.20 -14.20 1.74
CA SER A 27 7.16 -13.79 3.15
C SER A 27 8.30 -12.82 3.50
N ILE A 28 9.48 -13.02 2.93
CA ILE A 28 10.62 -12.11 3.10
C ILE A 28 10.37 -10.79 2.38
N TYR A 29 9.82 -10.82 1.16
CA TYR A 29 9.44 -9.61 0.44
C TYR A 29 8.42 -8.77 1.24
N THR A 30 7.35 -9.40 1.72
CA THR A 30 6.29 -8.72 2.50
C THR A 30 6.76 -8.28 3.89
N GLY A 31 7.66 -9.01 4.54
CA GLY A 31 8.18 -8.68 5.86
C GLY A 31 9.36 -7.71 5.86
N TYR A 32 10.14 -7.65 4.79
CA TYR A 32 11.41 -6.91 4.75
C TYR A 32 11.42 -5.74 3.77
N VAL A 33 10.81 -5.91 2.59
CA VAL A 33 10.80 -4.89 1.52
C VAL A 33 9.55 -4.02 1.58
N CYS A 34 8.35 -4.63 1.67
CA CYS A 34 7.09 -3.91 1.74
C CYS A 34 7.03 -2.84 2.84
N PRO A 35 7.52 -3.07 4.09
CA PRO A 35 7.44 -2.04 5.13
C PRO A 35 8.21 -0.76 4.79
N VAL A 36 9.28 -0.87 3.98
CA VAL A 36 10.01 0.30 3.50
C VAL A 36 9.16 1.07 2.48
N LEU A 37 8.47 0.37 1.59
CA LEU A 37 7.61 0.97 0.55
C LEU A 37 6.30 1.53 1.12
N GLU A 38 5.84 0.97 2.23
CA GLU A 38 4.56 1.29 2.87
C GLU A 38 4.71 2.30 4.03
N TYR A 39 5.94 2.70 4.35
CA TYR A 39 6.18 3.63 5.44
C TYR A 39 5.51 4.99 5.20
N ALA A 40 4.74 5.44 6.19
CA ALA A 40 4.03 6.72 6.18
C ALA A 40 3.11 6.92 4.96
N VAL A 41 2.61 5.84 4.35
CA VAL A 41 1.66 5.88 3.22
C VAL A 41 0.54 6.90 3.38
N PRO A 42 -0.15 7.02 4.54
CA PRO A 42 -1.22 8.00 4.73
C PRO A 42 -0.80 9.46 4.50
N VAL A 43 0.49 9.77 4.56
CA VAL A 43 1.02 11.14 4.42
C VAL A 43 1.21 11.51 2.94
N TRP A 44 1.60 10.57 2.08
CA TRP A 44 2.04 10.90 0.71
C TRP A 44 1.26 10.20 -0.41
N HIS A 45 0.46 9.16 -0.11
CA HIS A 45 -0.17 8.34 -1.15
C HIS A 45 -1.12 9.15 -2.07
N SER A 46 -1.89 10.07 -1.50
CA SER A 46 -2.80 10.95 -2.25
C SER A 46 -2.08 11.98 -3.12
N SER A 47 -0.81 12.25 -2.85
CA SER A 47 -0.01 13.27 -3.54
C SER A 47 0.92 12.70 -4.60
N LEU A 48 0.84 11.39 -4.88
CA LEU A 48 1.70 10.75 -5.88
C LEU A 48 1.29 11.14 -7.30
N THR A 49 2.30 11.47 -8.11
CA THR A 49 2.12 11.53 -9.56
C THR A 49 2.04 10.12 -10.16
N THR A 50 1.48 10.01 -11.36
CA THR A 50 1.39 8.74 -12.08
C THR A 50 2.77 8.10 -12.33
N ASP A 51 3.81 8.91 -12.56
CA ASP A 51 5.18 8.42 -12.72
C ASP A 51 5.74 7.87 -11.40
N GLN A 52 5.53 8.58 -10.29
CA GLN A 52 5.99 8.12 -8.98
C GLN A 52 5.29 6.81 -8.57
N ALA A 53 3.98 6.71 -8.81
CA ALA A 53 3.23 5.48 -8.58
C ALA A 53 3.77 4.31 -9.43
N LYS A 54 4.04 4.54 -10.72
CA LYS A 54 4.66 3.53 -11.60
C LYS A 54 6.05 3.10 -11.10
N ARG A 55 6.87 4.03 -10.60
CA ARG A 55 8.19 3.72 -10.03
C ARG A 55 8.07 2.83 -8.78
N LEU A 56 7.11 3.08 -7.91
CA LEU A 56 6.84 2.21 -6.76
C LEU A 56 6.42 0.81 -7.22
N GLU A 57 5.45 0.73 -8.13
CA GLU A 57 4.96 -0.54 -8.67
C GLU A 57 6.07 -1.33 -9.38
N SER A 58 7.01 -0.63 -10.04
CA SER A 58 8.18 -1.27 -10.68
C SER A 58 9.06 -2.03 -9.69
N THR A 59 9.07 -1.61 -8.42
CA THR A 59 9.84 -2.28 -7.36
C THR A 59 9.21 -3.62 -7.02
N GLN A 60 7.87 -3.68 -6.91
CA GLN A 60 7.14 -4.94 -6.73
C GLN A 60 7.26 -5.84 -7.95
N LYS A 61 7.12 -5.29 -9.18
CA LYS A 61 7.35 -6.05 -10.43
C LYS A 61 8.70 -6.74 -10.44
N ARG A 62 9.76 -6.01 -10.04
CA ARG A 62 11.12 -6.57 -9.94
C ARG A 62 11.21 -7.66 -8.88
N ALA A 63 10.51 -7.55 -7.76
CA ALA A 63 10.42 -8.62 -6.77
C ALA A 63 9.78 -9.88 -7.37
N CYS A 64 8.65 -9.73 -8.07
CA CYS A 64 7.97 -10.83 -8.74
C CYS A 64 8.88 -11.54 -9.76
N ILE A 65 9.60 -10.76 -10.59
CA ILE A 65 10.56 -11.30 -11.56
C ILE A 65 11.68 -12.07 -10.85
N ILE A 66 12.18 -11.56 -9.72
CA ILE A 66 13.23 -12.25 -8.94
C ILE A 66 12.71 -13.60 -8.41
N ILE A 67 11.49 -13.63 -7.86
CA ILE A 67 10.93 -14.83 -7.23
C ILE A 67 10.60 -15.89 -8.29
N LEU A 68 9.90 -15.51 -9.35
CA LEU A 68 9.43 -16.42 -10.38
C LEU A 68 10.51 -16.80 -11.40
N ALA A 69 11.51 -15.94 -11.61
CA ALA A 69 12.59 -16.13 -12.58
C ALA A 69 12.03 -16.52 -13.97
N GLN A 70 12.39 -17.70 -14.50
CA GLN A 70 11.94 -18.19 -15.80
C GLN A 70 10.43 -18.45 -15.87
N ARG A 71 9.75 -18.54 -14.72
CA ARG A 71 8.28 -18.72 -14.65
C ARG A 71 7.51 -17.41 -14.73
N TYR A 72 8.20 -16.27 -14.88
CA TYR A 72 7.56 -14.97 -14.99
C TYR A 72 6.93 -14.81 -16.39
N SER A 73 5.61 -14.72 -16.46
CA SER A 73 4.83 -14.55 -17.69
C SER A 73 4.26 -13.14 -17.87
N GLY A 74 3.92 -12.48 -16.76
CA GLY A 74 3.30 -11.16 -16.76
C GLY A 74 3.05 -10.68 -15.34
N TYR A 75 2.79 -9.37 -15.17
CA TYR A 75 2.62 -8.82 -13.82
C TYR A 75 1.32 -9.29 -13.14
N PRO A 76 0.15 -9.22 -13.78
CA PRO A 76 -1.10 -9.72 -13.18
C PRO A 76 -1.02 -11.22 -12.83
N GLU A 77 -0.46 -12.03 -13.72
CA GLU A 77 -0.29 -13.47 -13.53
C GLU A 77 0.69 -13.76 -12.39
N ALA A 78 1.78 -12.98 -12.30
CA ALA A 78 2.73 -13.10 -11.21
C ALA A 78 2.12 -12.74 -9.86
N LEU A 79 1.29 -11.71 -9.79
CA LEU A 79 0.55 -11.34 -8.58
C LEU A 79 -0.38 -12.48 -8.14
N CYS A 80 -1.14 -13.05 -9.08
CA CYS A 80 -1.99 -14.20 -8.82
C CYS A 80 -1.18 -15.41 -8.32
N THR A 81 -0.10 -15.76 -9.01
CA THR A 81 0.77 -16.90 -8.67
C THR A 81 1.42 -16.75 -7.30
N LEU A 82 1.81 -15.53 -6.92
CA LEU A 82 2.46 -15.25 -5.64
C LEU A 82 1.48 -14.87 -4.52
N GLY A 83 0.18 -14.80 -4.80
CA GLY A 83 -0.83 -14.39 -3.82
C GLY A 83 -0.65 -12.93 -3.34
N LEU A 84 -0.20 -12.04 -4.22
CA LEU A 84 0.06 -10.64 -3.91
C LEU A 84 -1.00 -9.72 -4.54
N CYS A 85 -1.35 -8.63 -3.84
CA CYS A 85 -2.09 -7.50 -4.40
C CYS A 85 -1.11 -6.44 -4.95
N THR A 86 -1.61 -5.49 -5.73
CA THR A 86 -0.79 -4.35 -6.18
C THR A 86 -0.37 -3.48 -5.00
N LEU A 87 0.75 -2.74 -5.13
CA LEU A 87 1.17 -1.79 -4.09
C LEU A 87 0.13 -0.68 -3.93
N SER A 88 -0.49 -0.23 -5.02
CA SER A 88 -1.56 0.77 -4.98
C SER A 88 -2.75 0.34 -4.13
N GLU A 89 -3.23 -0.90 -4.29
CA GLU A 89 -4.32 -1.45 -3.47
C GLU A 89 -3.92 -1.53 -2.00
N ARG A 90 -2.71 -2.02 -1.71
CA ARG A 90 -2.19 -2.09 -0.34
C ARG A 90 -2.09 -0.72 0.30
N HIS A 91 -1.60 0.28 -0.43
CA HIS A 91 -1.54 1.66 0.05
C HIS A 91 -2.93 2.24 0.34
N THR A 92 -3.89 1.98 -0.55
CA THR A 92 -5.29 2.38 -0.35
C THR A 92 -5.86 1.76 0.93
N GLN A 93 -5.61 0.46 1.14
CA GLN A 93 -6.04 -0.23 2.37
C GLN A 93 -5.39 0.37 3.62
N LEU A 94 -4.10 0.73 3.57
CA LEU A 94 -3.41 1.38 4.67
C LEU A 94 -4.02 2.75 4.99
N CYS A 95 -4.27 3.59 3.98
CA CYS A 95 -4.95 4.88 4.15
C CYS A 95 -6.34 4.71 4.78
N LEU A 96 -7.14 3.75 4.28
CA LEU A 96 -8.47 3.48 4.83
C LEU A 96 -8.40 2.97 6.27
N SER A 97 -7.44 2.10 6.59
CA SER A 97 -7.23 1.60 7.94
C SER A 97 -6.84 2.72 8.91
N PHE A 98 -6.00 3.65 8.45
CA PHE A 98 -5.59 4.82 9.19
C PHE A 98 -6.78 5.76 9.43
N ALA A 99 -7.55 6.10 8.38
CA ALA A 99 -8.71 6.97 8.48
C ALA A 99 -9.77 6.42 9.45
N ARG A 100 -10.06 5.11 9.40
CA ARG A 100 -11.02 4.47 10.33
C ARG A 100 -10.55 4.51 11.77
N LYS A 101 -9.24 4.41 12.03
CA LYS A 101 -8.66 4.55 13.37
C LYS A 101 -8.70 5.99 13.84
N LEU A 102 -8.41 6.94 12.95
CA LEU A 102 -8.43 8.37 13.23
C LEU A 102 -9.81 8.83 13.70
N LEU A 103 -10.87 8.37 13.02
CA LEU A 103 -12.27 8.64 13.40
C LEU A 103 -12.64 8.18 14.82
N LYS A 104 -11.91 7.21 15.39
CA LYS A 104 -12.15 6.66 16.73
C LYS A 104 -11.12 7.12 17.77
N SER A 105 -10.20 7.99 17.37
CA SER A 105 -9.10 8.46 18.21
C SER A 105 -9.44 9.80 18.86
N ASN A 106 -8.61 10.23 19.81
CA ASN A 106 -8.68 11.56 20.42
C ASN A 106 -8.40 12.71 19.42
N PHE A 107 -8.05 12.38 18.18
CA PHE A 107 -7.84 13.33 17.09
C PHE A 107 -9.02 13.37 16.11
N SER A 108 -10.18 12.81 16.48
CA SER A 108 -11.43 12.92 15.70
C SER A 108 -11.75 14.37 15.35
N ASP A 109 -11.45 15.29 16.27
CA ASP A 109 -11.76 16.71 16.17
C ASP A 109 -10.91 17.43 15.10
N TRP A 110 -9.85 16.77 14.60
CA TRP A 110 -9.07 17.28 13.45
C TRP A 110 -9.77 17.02 12.12
N LEU A 111 -10.81 16.18 12.12
CA LEU A 111 -11.61 15.91 10.94
C LEU A 111 -12.79 16.88 10.87
N PRO A 112 -13.33 17.15 9.66
CA PRO A 112 -14.56 17.92 9.55
C PRO A 112 -15.69 17.29 10.36
N PRO A 113 -16.56 18.09 11.00
CA PRO A 113 -17.67 17.58 11.80
C PRO A 113 -18.61 16.71 10.96
N LEU A 114 -19.39 15.85 11.63
CA LEU A 114 -20.44 15.09 10.96
C LEU A 114 -21.56 16.04 10.50
N ARG A 115 -22.25 15.70 9.41
CA ARG A 115 -23.33 16.56 8.88
C ARG A 115 -24.50 16.71 9.85
N GLU A 116 -24.71 15.74 10.72
CA GLU A 116 -25.71 15.81 11.79
C GLU A 116 -25.42 16.91 12.81
N GLU A 117 -24.14 17.09 13.17
CA GLU A 117 -23.69 18.11 14.12
C GLU A 117 -23.95 19.53 13.58
N LEU A 118 -23.93 19.70 12.26
CA LEU A 118 -24.14 20.99 11.60
C LEU A 118 -25.62 21.33 11.36
N THR A 119 -26.45 20.34 11.02
CA THR A 119 -27.78 20.60 10.45
C THR A 119 -28.92 20.40 11.46
N GLY A 120 -28.66 19.72 12.59
CA GLY A 120 -29.66 19.38 13.60
C GLY A 120 -30.83 18.51 13.08
N ARG A 121 -30.77 18.08 11.82
CA ARG A 121 -31.79 17.32 11.09
C ARG A 121 -31.20 15.97 10.68
N GLN A 122 -32.00 14.92 10.84
CA GLN A 122 -31.67 13.58 10.35
C GLN A 122 -31.77 13.54 8.82
N THR A 123 -30.65 13.75 8.13
CA THR A 123 -30.55 13.60 6.68
C THR A 123 -30.03 12.21 6.32
N ARG A 124 -30.29 11.73 5.09
CA ARG A 124 -29.76 10.43 4.60
C ARG A 124 -28.22 10.34 4.59
N ASN A 125 -27.54 11.46 4.80
CA ASN A 125 -26.09 11.58 4.84
C ASN A 125 -25.57 12.12 6.19
N SER A 126 -26.36 12.03 7.26
CA SER A 126 -26.01 12.46 8.62
C SER A 126 -24.63 11.96 9.06
N ASN A 127 -24.38 10.67 8.87
CA ASN A 127 -23.16 9.96 9.30
C ASN A 127 -21.93 10.23 8.41
N LYS A 128 -22.01 11.18 7.46
CA LYS A 128 -20.87 11.54 6.60
C LYS A 128 -20.21 12.80 7.13
N LEU A 129 -18.87 12.86 7.02
CA LEU A 129 -18.12 14.08 7.30
C LEU A 129 -18.59 15.21 6.37
N ALA A 130 -18.59 16.43 6.90
CA ALA A 130 -18.82 17.63 6.12
C ALA A 130 -17.72 17.78 5.06
N ILE A 131 -18.12 18.05 3.82
CA ILE A 131 -17.15 18.30 2.74
C ILE A 131 -16.87 19.81 2.76
N PRO A 132 -15.61 20.24 2.92
CA PRO A 132 -15.26 21.65 2.79
C PRO A 132 -15.71 22.14 1.41
N ARG A 133 -16.44 23.26 1.37
CA ARG A 133 -16.76 23.92 0.10
C ARG A 133 -15.54 24.76 -0.27
N CYS A 134 -14.90 24.39 -1.37
CA CYS A 134 -13.84 25.17 -2.00
C CYS A 134 -14.44 26.10 -3.05
#